data_AF-Q8DT81-F1
#
_entry.id   AF-Q8DT81-F1
#
_cell.length_a   1.000
_cell.length_b   1.000
_cell.length_c   1.000
_cell.angle_alpha   90.00
_cell.angle_beta   90.00
_cell.angle_gamma   90.00
#
_symmetry.space_group_name_H-M   'P 1'
#
loop_
_entity.id
_entity.type
_entity.pdbx_description
1 polymer ?
#
loop_
_entity_poly.entity_id
_entity_poly.type
_entity_poly.pdbx_seq_one_letter_code
_entity_poly.pdbx_strand_id
1 'polypeptide(L)'
;MMEENRKYYFVGTKFGEYDNLEHYKEEGKWELGWYNDEENAQYQKMLKVFNKIKSGDILLAKTSYTKKNNLPFEKKNDMTVSVMKIRGMAIVKEVLDDKHTVIVDWKENYSEREWYFFTGQETIWVPSNIKNREKETSQLIDFATSEKIKEQNYDYFLNHPYWNKYKKIETEENLKLQNYKDILKTSKNLILRGAPGTGKTYLAKQIAEELTDGNEDQIGFVQFHPSYDYTDFVEGLRPSSGDDGQIGFKLQDGIFREFCKKAKKATESGGQDNFDEAWDKFFEAVNDVDPDGSYDIKTLTGKPMHLIAYMRNEMSGVMEKGSASLFYNKAQCYNIYKGDSGVPKGGLDNYRKAVVKHLKEKYGLVNYVKPTETTTDKKFVFIIDEINRGEISKIFGELFFSIDPDYRGEKGAVSTQYANLHETDEKFYIPENVYIIGTMNDIDRSVDTFDFAMRRRFRFVEIKAADTMGMWENNDEFDNDKIEEARIRLTNLNKAISNTEGLNSHYHIGPSYFLKLKDLDYDYDILWSDYLEPLLKDYLRGSYDETDSLDKLKDAYNNEEETDETH
;
A
#
# COMPACT_ATOMS: atom_id res chain seq x y z
N MET A 1 21.99 17.11 -49.17
CA MET A 1 21.07 16.75 -50.27
C MET A 1 19.85 16.12 -49.63
N MET A 2 18.66 16.57 -50.01
CA MET A 2 17.40 16.39 -49.29
C MET A 2 17.07 14.90 -49.05
N GLU A 3 16.85 14.50 -47.80
CA GLU A 3 16.24 13.22 -47.42
C GLU A 3 14.74 13.27 -47.75
N GLU A 4 14.39 13.23 -49.04
CA GLU A 4 13.00 13.17 -49.48
C GLU A 4 12.46 11.74 -49.39
N ASN A 5 11.49 11.56 -48.47
CA ASN A 5 10.38 10.62 -48.55
C ASN A 5 10.68 9.11 -48.43
N ARG A 6 11.55 8.70 -47.49
CA ARG A 6 11.67 7.28 -47.11
C ARG A 6 10.35 6.75 -46.56
N LYS A 7 9.87 5.62 -47.09
CA LYS A 7 8.68 4.93 -46.57
C LYS A 7 9.07 3.84 -45.58
N TYR A 8 8.17 3.61 -44.64
CA TYR A 8 8.30 2.59 -43.61
C TYR A 8 7.33 1.45 -43.89
N TYR A 9 7.87 0.25 -44.09
CA TYR A 9 7.12 -0.96 -44.37
C TYR A 9 7.27 -1.92 -43.19
N PHE A 10 6.15 -2.28 -42.59
CA PHE A 10 6.10 -3.29 -41.54
C PHE A 10 5.85 -4.65 -42.16
N VAL A 11 6.84 -5.52 -42.11
CA VAL A 11 6.84 -6.79 -42.83
C VAL A 11 6.81 -8.00 -41.91
N GLY A 12 5.99 -8.98 -42.26
CA GLY A 12 5.86 -10.24 -41.54
C GLY A 12 7.10 -11.11 -41.73
N THR A 13 7.43 -11.87 -40.69
CA THR A 13 8.54 -12.84 -40.72
C THR A 13 8.07 -14.28 -40.77
N LYS A 14 6.76 -14.52 -40.60
CA LYS A 14 6.17 -15.85 -40.53
C LYS A 14 5.55 -16.28 -41.85
N PHE A 15 5.87 -17.50 -42.27
CA PHE A 15 5.24 -18.20 -43.39
C PHE A 15 4.85 -19.62 -42.93
N GLY A 16 3.55 -19.91 -42.93
CA GLY A 16 3.03 -21.10 -42.26
C GLY A 16 3.37 -21.09 -40.77
N GLU A 17 3.91 -22.20 -40.27
CA GLU A 17 4.36 -22.35 -38.88
C GLU A 17 5.80 -21.85 -38.64
N TYR A 18 6.52 -21.47 -39.70
CA TYR A 18 7.94 -21.13 -39.63
C TYR A 18 8.17 -19.63 -39.54
N ASP A 19 9.07 -19.22 -38.64
CA ASP A 19 9.51 -17.84 -38.46
C ASP A 19 10.90 -17.67 -39.09
N ASN A 20 10.96 -16.92 -40.20
CA ASN A 20 12.13 -16.85 -41.07
C ASN A 20 13.03 -15.65 -40.76
N LEU A 21 12.82 -14.93 -39.65
CA LEU A 21 13.58 -13.71 -39.36
C LEU A 21 15.08 -13.92 -39.30
N GLU A 22 15.56 -14.98 -38.66
CA GLU A 22 17.01 -15.23 -38.54
C GLU A 22 17.61 -15.61 -39.90
N HIS A 23 16.92 -16.42 -40.70
CA HIS A 23 17.32 -16.71 -42.08
C HIS A 23 17.40 -15.43 -42.93
N TYR A 24 16.43 -14.53 -42.79
CA TYR A 24 16.43 -13.23 -43.47
C TYR A 24 17.59 -12.33 -43.06
N LYS A 25 18.00 -12.37 -41.78
CA LYS A 25 19.17 -11.64 -41.29
C LYS A 25 20.47 -12.22 -41.86
N GLU A 26 20.63 -13.55 -41.82
CA GLU A 26 21.82 -14.24 -42.31
C GLU A 26 22.05 -14.01 -43.81
N GLU A 27 20.99 -14.08 -44.60
CA GLU A 27 21.03 -13.92 -46.06
C GLU A 27 20.97 -12.46 -46.53
N GLY A 28 20.80 -11.49 -45.63
CA GLY A 28 20.70 -10.08 -45.98
C GLY A 28 19.51 -9.77 -46.90
N LYS A 29 18.37 -10.44 -46.70
CA LYS A 29 17.19 -10.29 -47.55
C LYS A 29 15.89 -10.30 -46.76
N TRP A 30 14.80 -9.92 -47.40
CA TRP A 30 13.44 -10.22 -46.96
C TRP A 30 12.62 -10.65 -48.17
N GLU A 31 11.77 -11.67 -47.99
CA GLU A 31 10.98 -12.24 -49.07
C GLU A 31 9.49 -12.13 -48.77
N LEU A 32 8.73 -11.70 -49.79
CA LEU A 32 7.29 -11.88 -49.82
C LEU A 32 7.02 -13.36 -50.12
N GLY A 33 6.77 -14.17 -49.10
CA GLY A 33 6.46 -15.59 -49.28
C GLY A 33 5.13 -15.84 -50.00
N TRP A 34 4.82 -17.13 -50.18
CA TRP A 34 3.87 -17.73 -51.16
C TRP A 34 4.48 -18.01 -52.53
N TYR A 35 5.58 -18.78 -52.54
CA TYR A 35 6.12 -19.34 -53.78
C TYR A 35 5.15 -20.37 -54.37
N ASN A 36 4.86 -20.26 -55.67
CA ASN A 36 3.98 -21.15 -56.47
C ASN A 36 2.46 -21.00 -56.24
N ASP A 37 1.99 -19.90 -55.65
CA ASP A 37 0.56 -19.55 -55.60
C ASP A 37 0.37 -18.06 -55.92
N GLU A 38 1.03 -17.57 -56.97
CA GLU A 38 1.00 -16.15 -57.33
C GLU A 38 -0.39 -15.70 -57.83
N GLU A 39 -1.27 -16.62 -58.25
CA GLU A 39 -2.64 -16.29 -58.65
C GLU A 39 -3.55 -15.96 -57.44
N ASN A 40 -3.10 -16.23 -56.22
CA ASN A 40 -3.87 -15.95 -55.01
C ASN A 40 -4.20 -14.45 -54.85
N ALA A 41 -5.47 -14.15 -54.58
CA ALA A 41 -5.94 -12.77 -54.43
C ALA A 41 -5.26 -11.99 -53.29
N GLN A 42 -4.91 -12.68 -52.19
CA GLN A 42 -4.18 -12.08 -51.07
C GLN A 42 -2.73 -11.80 -51.45
N TYR A 43 -2.07 -12.72 -52.16
CA TYR A 43 -0.73 -12.50 -52.70
C TYR A 43 -0.70 -11.32 -53.66
N GLN A 44 -1.62 -11.27 -54.64
CA GLN A 44 -1.73 -10.14 -55.58
C GLN A 44 -1.97 -8.79 -54.90
N LYS A 45 -2.68 -8.76 -53.76
CA LYS A 45 -2.86 -7.56 -52.95
C LYS A 45 -1.55 -7.13 -52.28
N MET A 46 -0.79 -8.08 -51.74
CA MET A 46 0.51 -7.81 -51.11
C MET A 46 1.56 -7.41 -52.13
N LEU A 47 1.59 -8.06 -53.29
CA LEU A 47 2.49 -7.76 -54.41
C LEU A 47 2.33 -6.31 -54.90
N LYS A 48 1.10 -5.76 -54.91
CA LYS A 48 0.87 -4.34 -55.23
C LYS A 48 1.52 -3.38 -54.22
N VAL A 49 1.70 -3.79 -52.97
CA VAL A 49 2.40 -3.02 -51.95
C VAL A 49 3.91 -3.24 -52.06
N PHE A 50 4.34 -4.49 -52.27
CA PHE A 50 5.72 -4.88 -52.51
C PHE A 50 6.35 -4.09 -53.66
N ASN A 51 5.68 -4.01 -54.81
CA ASN A 51 6.16 -3.29 -56.00
C ASN A 51 6.33 -1.77 -55.79
N LYS A 52 5.94 -1.23 -54.62
CA LYS A 52 6.16 0.18 -54.26
C LYS A 52 7.42 0.40 -53.43
N ILE A 53 8.03 -0.67 -52.91
CA ILE A 53 9.28 -0.64 -52.16
C ILE A 53 10.40 -0.19 -53.09
N LYS A 54 11.27 0.69 -52.62
CA LYS A 54 12.43 1.20 -53.36
C LYS A 54 13.69 1.15 -52.51
N SER A 55 14.83 1.18 -53.18
CA SER A 55 16.12 1.38 -52.51
C SER A 55 16.07 2.62 -51.61
N GLY A 56 16.56 2.47 -50.38
CA GLY A 56 16.53 3.51 -49.33
C GLY A 56 15.28 3.51 -48.44
N ASP A 57 14.24 2.72 -48.74
CA ASP A 57 13.10 2.53 -47.82
C ASP A 57 13.50 1.72 -46.58
N ILE A 58 12.68 1.80 -45.53
CA ILE A 58 12.92 1.11 -44.25
C ILE A 58 11.94 -0.05 -44.08
N LEU A 59 12.48 -1.22 -43.75
CA LEU A 59 11.73 -2.41 -43.39
C LEU A 59 11.78 -2.65 -41.89
N LEU A 60 10.63 -2.88 -41.28
CA LEU A 60 10.47 -3.22 -39.87
C LEU A 60 9.86 -4.61 -39.77
N ALA A 61 10.68 -5.59 -39.39
CA ALA A 61 10.23 -6.96 -39.18
C ALA A 61 9.25 -7.03 -38.00
N LYS A 62 8.08 -7.63 -38.21
CA LYS A 62 7.04 -7.75 -37.20
C LYS A 62 6.43 -9.14 -37.11
N THR A 63 5.88 -9.41 -35.94
CA THR A 63 4.90 -10.46 -35.70
C THR A 63 3.70 -9.87 -34.96
N SER A 64 2.53 -10.47 -35.11
CA SER A 64 1.30 -10.01 -34.46
C SER A 64 0.66 -11.14 -33.68
N TYR A 65 0.17 -10.83 -32.48
CA TYR A 65 -0.52 -11.78 -31.60
C TYR A 65 -1.45 -11.01 -30.65
N THR A 66 -2.18 -11.71 -29.78
CA THR A 66 -3.05 -11.07 -28.78
C THR A 66 -2.58 -11.37 -27.37
N LYS A 67 -2.77 -10.42 -26.46
CA LYS A 67 -2.35 -10.53 -25.06
C LYS A 67 -3.52 -10.14 -24.14
N LYS A 68 -3.77 -10.97 -23.13
CA LYS A 68 -4.83 -10.76 -22.13
C LYS A 68 -4.28 -10.18 -20.82
N ASN A 69 -3.15 -10.73 -20.37
CA ASN A 69 -2.52 -10.46 -19.07
C ASN A 69 -1.13 -9.82 -19.25
N ASN A 70 -0.56 -9.25 -18.19
CA ASN A 70 0.76 -8.57 -18.19
C ASN A 70 0.83 -7.46 -19.25
N LEU A 71 -0.24 -6.67 -19.36
CA LEU A 71 -0.26 -5.47 -20.18
C LEU A 71 0.37 -4.31 -19.40
N PRO A 72 1.08 -3.39 -20.08
CA PRO A 72 1.67 -2.21 -19.44
C PRO A 72 0.66 -1.09 -19.13
N PHE A 73 -0.65 -1.39 -19.19
CA PHE A 73 -1.75 -0.46 -18.91
C PHE A 73 -2.97 -1.21 -18.38
N GLU A 74 -3.80 -0.52 -17.60
CA GLU A 74 -5.09 -1.04 -17.15
C GLU A 74 -6.14 -1.01 -18.26
N LYS A 75 -7.03 -2.01 -18.28
CA LYS A 75 -8.11 -2.10 -19.27
C LYS A 75 -9.41 -2.64 -18.66
N LYS A 76 -10.51 -2.37 -19.34
CA LYS A 76 -11.83 -2.94 -19.04
C LYS A 76 -11.85 -4.46 -19.25
N ASN A 77 -12.24 -5.19 -18.20
CA ASN A 77 -12.57 -6.63 -18.21
C ASN A 77 -11.48 -7.55 -18.83
N ASP A 78 -11.89 -8.79 -19.10
CA ASP A 78 -11.13 -9.90 -19.68
C ASP A 78 -10.75 -9.76 -21.18
N MET A 79 -10.83 -8.56 -21.75
CA MET A 79 -10.63 -8.33 -23.19
C MET A 79 -9.19 -8.59 -23.63
N THR A 80 -8.97 -9.30 -24.75
CA THR A 80 -7.65 -9.43 -25.36
C THR A 80 -7.28 -8.20 -26.19
N VAL A 81 -6.03 -7.73 -26.08
CA VAL A 81 -5.51 -6.61 -26.88
C VAL A 81 -4.56 -7.13 -27.95
N SER A 82 -4.64 -6.56 -29.16
CA SER A 82 -3.73 -6.86 -30.26
C SER A 82 -2.35 -6.24 -30.01
N VAL A 83 -1.31 -7.04 -30.21
CA VAL A 83 0.10 -6.69 -30.01
C VAL A 83 0.87 -6.90 -31.30
N MET A 84 1.68 -5.92 -31.67
CA MET A 84 2.65 -6.01 -32.76
C MET A 84 4.06 -5.99 -32.16
N LYS A 85 4.74 -7.13 -32.20
CA LYS A 85 6.14 -7.23 -31.78
C LYS A 85 7.03 -6.89 -32.96
N ILE A 86 7.77 -5.81 -32.84
CA ILE A 86 8.75 -5.34 -33.81
C ILE A 86 10.10 -5.92 -33.43
N ARG A 87 10.76 -6.61 -34.37
CA ARG A 87 11.86 -7.55 -34.08
C ARG A 87 13.14 -7.26 -34.86
N GLY A 88 13.07 -6.37 -35.84
CA GLY A 88 14.22 -5.99 -36.63
C GLY A 88 13.93 -4.75 -37.46
N MET A 89 14.98 -4.07 -37.86
CA MET A 89 14.93 -2.92 -38.76
C MET A 89 16.01 -3.10 -39.83
N ALA A 90 15.67 -2.83 -41.08
CA ALA A 90 16.60 -2.90 -42.20
C ALA A 90 16.41 -1.75 -43.19
N ILE A 91 17.47 -1.42 -43.90
CA ILE A 91 17.44 -0.48 -45.02
C ILE A 91 17.44 -1.28 -46.32
N VAL A 92 16.50 -0.99 -47.22
CA VAL A 92 16.42 -1.63 -48.53
C VAL A 92 17.62 -1.20 -49.38
N LYS A 93 18.40 -2.16 -49.88
CA LYS A 93 19.50 -1.93 -50.82
C LYS A 93 19.02 -2.05 -52.27
N GLU A 94 18.33 -3.14 -52.57
CA GLU A 94 17.91 -3.50 -53.92
C GLU A 94 16.61 -4.31 -53.88
N VAL A 95 15.76 -4.16 -54.89
CA VAL A 95 14.56 -4.99 -55.09
C VAL A 95 14.82 -5.83 -56.34
N LEU A 96 14.76 -7.16 -56.21
CA LEU A 96 15.01 -8.06 -57.34
C LEU A 96 13.81 -8.09 -58.30
N ASP A 97 14.05 -8.36 -59.58
CA ASP A 97 12.99 -8.47 -60.61
C ASP A 97 12.22 -9.81 -60.55
N ASP A 98 12.45 -10.60 -59.49
CA ASP A 98 11.75 -11.85 -59.24
C ASP A 98 10.37 -11.66 -58.60
N LYS A 99 10.00 -10.42 -58.25
CA LYS A 99 8.74 -10.02 -57.59
C LYS A 99 8.54 -10.57 -56.17
N HIS A 100 9.58 -11.15 -55.57
CA HIS A 100 9.50 -11.79 -54.26
C HIS A 100 10.54 -11.25 -53.29
N THR A 101 11.72 -10.88 -53.78
CA THR A 101 12.90 -10.70 -52.93
C THR A 101 13.35 -9.25 -52.88
N VAL A 102 13.63 -8.79 -51.66
CA VAL A 102 14.29 -7.52 -51.38
C VAL A 102 15.60 -7.79 -50.68
N ILE A 103 16.69 -7.25 -51.21
CA ILE A 103 18.01 -7.26 -50.55
C ILE A 103 18.07 -6.09 -49.58
N VAL A 104 18.43 -6.38 -48.33
CA VAL A 104 18.33 -5.45 -47.21
C VAL A 104 19.56 -5.52 -46.32
N ASP A 105 19.79 -4.44 -45.59
CA ASP A 105 20.87 -4.32 -44.60
C ASP A 105 20.25 -4.22 -43.22
N TRP A 106 20.25 -5.35 -42.51
CA TRP A 106 19.65 -5.47 -41.18
C TRP A 106 20.53 -4.81 -40.13
N LYS A 107 19.89 -4.06 -39.23
CA LYS A 107 20.56 -3.52 -38.04
C LYS A 107 20.90 -4.67 -37.08
N GLU A 108 22.20 -4.88 -36.82
CA GLU A 108 22.71 -6.00 -36.00
C GLU A 108 22.11 -6.07 -34.59
N ASN A 109 21.97 -4.93 -33.91
CA ASN A 109 21.55 -4.87 -32.50
C ASN A 109 20.21 -4.15 -32.32
N TYR A 110 19.15 -4.64 -32.97
CA TYR A 110 17.81 -4.10 -32.78
C TYR A 110 17.14 -4.67 -31.53
N SER A 111 16.82 -3.83 -30.55
CA SER A 111 16.04 -4.23 -29.37
C SER A 111 14.57 -4.45 -29.75
N GLU A 112 14.10 -5.70 -29.64
CA GLU A 112 12.70 -6.06 -29.86
C GLU A 112 11.78 -5.27 -28.92
N ARG A 113 10.60 -4.91 -29.42
CA ARG A 113 9.64 -4.07 -28.68
C ARG A 113 8.20 -4.38 -29.07
N GLU A 114 7.28 -4.19 -28.12
CA GLU A 114 5.86 -4.46 -28.29
C GLU A 114 5.07 -3.17 -28.45
N TRP A 115 4.20 -3.14 -29.46
CA TRP A 115 3.31 -2.02 -29.75
C TRP A 115 1.85 -2.46 -29.67
N TYR A 116 0.99 -1.59 -29.12
CA TYR A 116 -0.42 -1.87 -28.83
C TYR A 116 -1.37 -0.95 -29.63
N PHE A 117 -2.64 -1.37 -29.77
CA PHE A 117 -3.78 -0.63 -30.37
C PHE A 117 -3.72 -0.43 -31.91
N PHE A 118 -2.66 0.20 -32.44
CA PHE A 118 -2.51 0.48 -33.86
C PHE A 118 -1.58 -0.54 -34.53
N THR A 119 -2.07 -1.78 -34.64
CA THR A 119 -1.29 -2.95 -35.08
C THR A 119 -1.83 -3.49 -36.41
N GLY A 120 -1.14 -3.26 -37.53
CA GLY A 120 -1.51 -3.84 -38.82
C GLY A 120 -1.24 -5.34 -38.88
N GLN A 121 -2.23 -6.13 -39.30
CA GLN A 121 -2.14 -7.59 -39.34
C GLN A 121 -1.60 -8.12 -40.68
N GLU A 122 -1.57 -7.29 -41.73
CA GLU A 122 -1.13 -7.71 -43.06
C GLU A 122 0.36 -8.08 -43.10
N THR A 123 0.75 -9.01 -43.97
CA THR A 123 2.16 -9.42 -44.14
C THR A 123 3.05 -8.27 -44.60
N ILE A 124 2.55 -7.38 -45.47
CA ILE A 124 3.20 -6.09 -45.74
C ILE A 124 2.21 -5.00 -45.37
N TRP A 125 2.56 -4.19 -44.37
CA TRP A 125 1.72 -3.10 -43.89
C TRP A 125 2.45 -1.76 -43.97
N VAL A 126 1.74 -0.73 -44.42
CA VAL A 126 2.28 0.63 -44.60
C VAL A 126 1.37 1.61 -43.85
N PRO A 127 1.72 2.00 -42.62
CA PRO A 127 0.84 2.82 -41.77
C PRO A 127 0.49 4.17 -42.40
N SER A 128 1.44 4.77 -43.11
CA SER A 128 1.27 6.06 -43.79
C SER A 128 0.25 6.05 -44.94
N ASN A 129 -0.21 4.88 -45.39
CA ASN A 129 -1.30 4.79 -46.36
C ASN A 129 -2.69 4.93 -45.71
N ILE A 130 -2.78 4.93 -44.37
CA ILE A 130 -4.05 5.02 -43.65
C ILE A 130 -4.41 6.50 -43.47
N LYS A 131 -5.51 6.92 -44.11
CA LYS A 131 -6.02 8.29 -44.00
C LYS A 131 -6.44 8.61 -42.57
N ASN A 132 -6.22 9.86 -42.13
CA ASN A 132 -6.60 10.37 -40.80
C ASN A 132 -5.96 9.60 -39.64
N ARG A 133 -4.73 9.10 -39.85
CA ARG A 133 -3.92 8.38 -38.85
C ARG A 133 -2.49 8.92 -38.79
N GLU A 134 -2.26 10.18 -39.15
CA GLU A 134 -0.92 10.77 -39.21
C GLU A 134 -0.25 10.77 -37.82
N LYS A 135 -1.03 11.02 -36.77
CA LYS A 135 -0.53 11.07 -35.39
C LYS A 135 -0.18 9.69 -34.85
N GLU A 136 -1.01 8.67 -35.10
CA GLU A 136 -0.71 7.28 -34.72
C GLU A 136 0.48 6.73 -35.50
N THR A 137 0.52 7.02 -36.81
CA THR A 137 1.62 6.64 -37.69
C THR A 137 2.94 7.25 -37.25
N SER A 138 2.95 8.54 -36.91
CA SER A 138 4.17 9.23 -36.46
C SER A 138 4.67 8.65 -35.14
N GLN A 139 3.77 8.41 -34.17
CA GLN A 139 4.14 7.80 -32.89
C GLN A 139 4.70 6.38 -33.08
N LEU A 140 4.07 5.56 -33.93
CA LEU A 140 4.54 4.20 -34.22
C LEU A 140 5.93 4.22 -34.89
N ILE A 141 6.14 5.06 -35.90
CA ILE A 141 7.43 5.14 -36.61
C ILE A 141 8.53 5.62 -35.66
N ASP A 142 8.27 6.67 -34.87
CA ASP A 142 9.22 7.17 -33.87
C ASP A 142 9.57 6.09 -32.83
N PHE A 143 8.56 5.39 -32.31
CA PHE A 143 8.75 4.27 -31.38
C PHE A 143 9.57 3.12 -32.00
N ALA A 144 9.28 2.76 -33.25
CA ALA A 144 9.91 1.64 -33.93
C ALA A 144 11.36 1.91 -34.33
N THR A 145 11.70 3.16 -34.65
CA THR A 145 13.01 3.57 -35.20
C THR A 145 13.95 4.16 -34.15
N SER A 146 13.46 4.50 -32.94
CA SER A 146 14.30 5.07 -31.90
C SER A 146 15.39 4.11 -31.39
N GLU A 147 16.59 4.66 -31.19
CA GLU A 147 17.76 3.95 -30.65
C GLU A 147 17.51 3.39 -29.24
N LYS A 148 16.75 4.10 -28.41
CA LYS A 148 16.32 3.62 -27.08
C LYS A 148 14.87 3.18 -27.12
N ILE A 149 14.52 2.20 -26.29
CA ILE A 149 13.13 1.81 -26.09
C ILE A 149 12.41 2.99 -25.44
N LYS A 150 11.44 3.57 -26.16
CA LYS A 150 10.53 4.60 -25.66
C LYS A 150 9.30 3.92 -25.08
N GLU A 151 8.63 4.55 -24.12
CA GLU A 151 7.28 4.14 -23.74
C GLU A 151 6.25 4.60 -24.77
N GLN A 152 5.26 3.75 -25.04
CA GLN A 152 4.09 4.11 -25.84
C GLN A 152 3.14 4.95 -24.99
N ASN A 153 2.53 5.98 -25.58
CA ASN A 153 1.53 6.81 -24.91
C ASN A 153 0.17 6.07 -24.83
N TYR A 154 -0.01 5.21 -23.82
CA TYR A 154 -1.24 4.43 -23.67
C TYR A 154 -2.48 5.30 -23.46
N ASP A 155 -2.37 6.40 -22.72
CA ASP A 155 -3.47 7.33 -22.46
C ASP A 155 -4.04 7.92 -23.75
N TYR A 156 -3.18 8.28 -24.70
CA TYR A 156 -3.62 8.77 -26.00
C TYR A 156 -4.52 7.75 -26.69
N PHE A 157 -4.11 6.47 -26.72
CA PHE A 157 -4.90 5.41 -27.37
C PHE A 157 -6.16 5.06 -26.58
N LEU A 158 -6.08 4.95 -25.25
CA LEU A 158 -7.23 4.65 -24.40
C LEU A 158 -8.29 5.75 -24.40
N ASN A 159 -7.94 7.00 -24.71
CA ASN A 159 -8.90 8.10 -24.87
C ASN A 159 -9.32 8.32 -26.34
N HIS A 160 -8.72 7.62 -27.28
CA HIS A 160 -9.04 7.78 -28.70
C HIS A 160 -10.35 7.03 -29.06
N PRO A 161 -11.25 7.60 -29.89
CA PRO A 161 -12.60 7.03 -30.15
C PRO A 161 -12.62 5.58 -30.65
N TYR A 162 -11.54 5.11 -31.28
CA TYR A 162 -11.45 3.75 -31.82
C TYR A 162 -11.04 2.69 -30.78
N TRP A 163 -10.32 3.10 -29.72
CA TRP A 163 -9.76 2.18 -28.72
C TRP A 163 -10.26 2.43 -27.29
N ASN A 164 -11.09 3.46 -27.09
CA ASN A 164 -11.70 3.77 -25.79
C ASN A 164 -12.53 2.64 -25.16
N LYS A 165 -12.98 1.66 -25.95
CA LYS A 165 -13.60 0.43 -25.45
C LYS A 165 -12.73 -0.37 -24.48
N TYR A 166 -11.41 -0.20 -24.55
CA TYR A 166 -10.45 -0.81 -23.63
C TYR A 166 -10.27 0.00 -22.34
N LYS A 167 -10.72 1.26 -22.28
CA LYS A 167 -10.55 2.12 -21.09
C LYS A 167 -11.40 1.58 -19.94
N LYS A 168 -10.76 1.34 -18.79
CA LYS A 168 -11.46 1.05 -17.53
C LYS A 168 -12.18 2.34 -17.10
N ILE A 169 -13.48 2.28 -16.89
CA ILE A 169 -14.25 3.41 -16.37
C ILE A 169 -14.00 3.41 -14.86
N GLU A 170 -13.33 4.43 -14.34
CA GLU A 170 -13.28 4.65 -12.89
C GLU A 170 -14.69 5.02 -12.43
N THR A 171 -15.26 4.23 -11.52
CA THR A 171 -16.54 4.56 -10.87
C THR A 171 -16.36 5.81 -9.99
N GLU A 172 -17.43 6.54 -9.73
CA GLU A 172 -17.39 7.69 -8.80
C GLU A 172 -16.83 7.31 -7.42
N GLU A 173 -17.10 6.09 -6.96
CA GLU A 173 -16.56 5.54 -5.72
C GLU A 173 -15.04 5.37 -5.76
N ASN A 174 -14.48 4.90 -6.87
CA ASN A 174 -13.03 4.79 -7.02
C ASN A 174 -12.35 6.17 -7.00
N LEU A 175 -12.96 7.18 -7.63
CA LEU A 175 -12.49 8.56 -7.57
C LEU A 175 -12.55 9.13 -6.14
N LYS A 176 -13.64 8.86 -5.41
CA LYS A 176 -13.78 9.24 -3.99
C LYS A 176 -12.71 8.57 -3.13
N LEU A 177 -12.50 7.26 -3.29
CA LEU A 177 -11.51 6.50 -2.54
C LEU A 177 -10.09 7.01 -2.81
N GLN A 178 -9.77 7.28 -4.09
CA GLN A 178 -8.50 7.86 -4.48
C GLN A 178 -8.27 9.24 -3.85
N ASN A 179 -9.31 10.09 -3.82
CA ASN A 179 -9.22 11.38 -3.13
C ASN A 179 -8.90 11.22 -1.63
N TYR A 180 -9.52 10.27 -0.93
CA TYR A 180 -9.19 10.01 0.47
C TYR A 180 -7.76 9.48 0.67
N LYS A 181 -7.28 8.61 -0.24
CA LYS A 181 -5.88 8.15 -0.24
C LYS A 181 -4.93 9.34 -0.38
N ASP A 182 -5.20 10.27 -1.28
CA ASP A 182 -4.32 11.41 -1.52
C ASP A 182 -4.38 12.44 -0.36
N ILE A 183 -5.54 12.62 0.26
CA ILE A 183 -5.67 13.35 1.53
C ILE A 183 -4.81 12.70 2.62
N LEU A 184 -4.88 11.38 2.79
CA LEU A 184 -4.09 10.68 3.80
C LEU A 184 -2.59 10.75 3.51
N LYS A 185 -2.18 10.59 2.25
CA LYS A 185 -0.76 10.68 1.84
C LYS A 185 -0.16 12.05 2.17
N THR A 186 -0.92 13.12 1.91
CA THR A 186 -0.47 14.50 2.13
C THR A 186 -0.52 14.91 3.60
N SER A 187 -1.54 14.48 4.33
CA SER A 187 -1.73 14.87 5.74
C SER A 187 -1.07 13.95 6.76
N LYS A 188 -0.73 12.71 6.39
CA LYS A 188 -0.27 11.59 7.25
C LYS A 188 -1.28 11.14 8.31
N ASN A 189 -2.10 12.04 8.83
CA ASN A 189 -3.13 11.74 9.83
C ASN A 189 -4.49 12.28 9.37
N LEU A 190 -5.47 11.40 9.27
CA LEU A 190 -6.83 11.68 8.80
C LEU A 190 -7.83 11.29 9.88
N ILE A 191 -8.84 12.13 10.12
CA ILE A 191 -10.02 11.77 10.93
C ILE A 191 -11.23 11.77 10.01
N LEU A 192 -11.86 10.61 9.90
CA LEU A 192 -13.16 10.42 9.28
C LEU A 192 -14.22 10.63 10.36
N ARG A 193 -14.98 11.72 10.25
CA ARG A 193 -16.04 12.08 11.20
C ARG A 193 -17.41 12.10 10.53
N GLY A 194 -18.47 11.98 11.29
CA GLY A 194 -19.82 12.08 10.78
C GLY A 194 -20.81 11.26 11.59
N ALA A 195 -22.05 11.25 11.12
CA ALA A 195 -23.16 10.58 11.79
C ALA A 195 -22.95 9.05 11.87
N PRO A 196 -23.58 8.35 12.82
CA PRO A 196 -23.42 6.90 12.95
C PRO A 196 -23.97 6.17 11.73
N GLY A 197 -23.32 5.06 11.39
CA GLY A 197 -23.73 4.21 10.28
C GLY A 197 -23.37 4.72 8.88
N THR A 198 -22.52 5.75 8.74
CA THR A 198 -22.00 6.23 7.44
C THR A 198 -20.80 5.43 6.93
N GLY A 199 -20.48 4.27 7.51
CA GLY A 199 -19.42 3.39 7.02
C GLY A 199 -17.98 3.89 7.20
N LYS A 200 -17.73 4.84 8.11
CA LYS A 200 -16.39 5.42 8.34
C LYS A 200 -15.30 4.37 8.60
N THR A 201 -15.58 3.41 9.47
CA THR A 201 -14.66 2.31 9.81
C THR A 201 -14.40 1.39 8.61
N TYR A 202 -15.43 1.15 7.80
CA TYR A 202 -15.30 0.39 6.56
C TYR A 202 -14.42 1.15 5.55
N LEU A 203 -14.69 2.44 5.33
CA LEU A 203 -13.89 3.30 4.48
C LEU A 203 -12.43 3.41 4.93
N ALA A 204 -12.18 3.50 6.25
CA ALA A 204 -10.82 3.51 6.80
C ALA A 204 -10.05 2.24 6.43
N LYS A 205 -10.70 1.06 6.53
CA LYS A 205 -10.12 -0.23 6.13
C LYS A 205 -9.85 -0.28 4.64
N GLN A 206 -10.80 0.14 3.80
CA GLN A 206 -10.60 0.19 2.34
C GLN A 206 -9.42 1.10 1.95
N ILE A 207 -9.30 2.28 2.56
CA ILE A 207 -8.15 3.17 2.32
C ILE A 207 -6.84 2.49 2.73
N ALA A 208 -6.82 1.79 3.87
CA ALA A 208 -5.64 1.08 4.36
C ALA A 208 -5.22 -0.07 3.44
N GLU A 209 -6.17 -0.93 3.05
CA GLU A 209 -5.96 -2.03 2.11
C GLU A 209 -5.39 -1.51 0.79
N GLU A 210 -6.01 -0.48 0.21
CA GLU A 210 -5.59 0.15 -1.04
C GLU A 210 -4.24 0.89 -0.99
N LEU A 211 -3.81 1.33 0.20
CA LEU A 211 -2.54 2.03 0.38
C LEU A 211 -1.38 1.07 0.68
N THR A 212 -1.69 -0.15 1.12
CA THR A 212 -0.75 -1.21 1.51
C THR A 212 -0.76 -2.39 0.54
N ASP A 213 -1.45 -2.27 -0.59
CA ASP A 213 -1.67 -3.34 -1.57
C ASP A 213 -2.25 -4.62 -0.94
N GLY A 214 -3.12 -4.46 0.06
CA GLY A 214 -3.78 -5.53 0.80
C GLY A 214 -2.90 -6.25 1.83
N ASN A 215 -1.73 -5.71 2.18
CA ASN A 215 -0.83 -6.35 3.12
C ASN A 215 -1.28 -6.13 4.58
N GLU A 216 -1.88 -7.15 5.19
CA GLU A 216 -2.37 -7.10 6.58
C GLU A 216 -1.27 -6.77 7.61
N ASP A 217 0.00 -7.18 7.40
CA ASP A 217 1.10 -6.87 8.32
C ASP A 217 1.43 -5.36 8.36
N GLN A 218 0.97 -4.61 7.37
CA GLN A 218 1.13 -3.16 7.26
C GLN A 218 -0.08 -2.39 7.80
N ILE A 219 -1.13 -3.09 8.26
CA ILE A 219 -2.36 -2.50 8.76
C ILE A 219 -2.49 -2.80 10.25
N GLY A 220 -2.49 -1.75 11.06
CA GLY A 220 -2.82 -1.82 12.49
C GLY A 220 -4.25 -1.37 12.72
N PHE A 221 -4.95 -1.97 13.69
CA PHE A 221 -6.30 -1.59 14.07
C PHE A 221 -6.46 -1.64 15.59
N VAL A 222 -7.05 -0.59 16.16
CA VAL A 222 -7.49 -0.55 17.55
C VAL A 222 -8.79 0.23 17.64
N GLN A 223 -9.63 -0.09 18.63
CA GLN A 223 -10.78 0.71 18.99
C GLN A 223 -10.56 1.30 20.38
N PHE A 224 -10.72 2.62 20.52
CA PHE A 224 -10.58 3.29 21.81
C PHE A 224 -11.84 3.14 22.67
N HIS A 225 -11.60 3.02 23.97
CA HIS A 225 -12.62 3.00 25.00
C HIS A 225 -12.19 3.88 26.18
N PRO A 226 -13.10 4.33 27.07
CA PRO A 226 -12.78 5.29 28.12
C PRO A 226 -11.64 4.86 29.07
N SER A 227 -11.43 3.56 29.23
CA SER A 227 -10.34 3.02 30.06
C SER A 227 -9.03 2.76 29.32
N TYR A 228 -8.94 3.07 28.02
CA TYR A 228 -7.75 2.81 27.20
C TYR A 228 -6.66 3.82 27.57
N ASP A 229 -5.43 3.37 27.79
CA ASP A 229 -4.36 4.26 28.26
C ASP A 229 -3.02 4.09 27.54
N TYR A 230 -2.02 4.85 27.99
CA TYR A 230 -0.65 4.83 27.47
C TYR A 230 -0.01 3.43 27.56
N THR A 231 -0.31 2.67 28.62
CA THR A 231 0.29 1.35 28.85
C THR A 231 -0.19 0.31 27.86
N ASP A 232 -1.38 0.49 27.30
CA ASP A 232 -1.94 -0.34 26.23
C ASP A 232 -1.43 0.08 24.85
N PHE A 233 -1.20 1.39 24.65
CA PHE A 233 -0.91 1.95 23.33
C PHE A 233 0.58 2.04 23.01
N VAL A 234 1.38 2.55 23.95
CA VAL A 234 2.78 2.88 23.74
C VAL A 234 3.69 1.87 24.43
N GLU A 235 3.65 1.78 25.76
CA GLU A 235 4.41 0.80 26.54
C GLU A 235 3.98 0.83 28.01
N GLY A 236 4.13 -0.29 28.71
CA GLY A 236 3.85 -0.35 30.14
C GLY A 236 4.36 -1.62 30.82
N LEU A 237 4.37 -1.60 32.15
CA LEU A 237 4.74 -2.75 32.97
C LEU A 237 3.59 -3.75 33.03
N ARG A 238 3.85 -4.99 32.62
CA ARG A 238 2.90 -6.12 32.70
C ARG A 238 3.44 -7.21 33.61
N PRO A 239 2.57 -7.91 34.35
CA PRO A 239 3.01 -9.02 35.20
C PRO A 239 3.62 -10.13 34.35
N SER A 240 4.78 -10.65 34.78
CA SER A 240 5.46 -11.79 34.18
C SER A 240 5.67 -12.88 35.24
N SER A 241 5.44 -14.14 34.87
CA SER A 241 5.72 -15.25 35.77
C SER A 241 7.22 -15.52 35.78
N GLY A 242 7.86 -15.44 36.96
CA GLY A 242 9.22 -15.93 37.16
C GLY A 242 9.22 -17.44 37.42
N ASP A 243 10.34 -18.11 37.12
CA ASP A 243 10.51 -19.57 37.25
C ASP A 243 10.28 -20.10 38.68
N ASP A 244 10.37 -19.21 39.69
CA ASP A 244 10.21 -19.53 41.11
C ASP A 244 8.75 -19.38 41.62
N GLY A 245 7.77 -19.12 40.73
CA GLY A 245 6.39 -18.82 41.11
C GLY A 245 6.17 -17.41 41.69
N GLN A 246 7.19 -16.54 41.64
CA GLN A 246 7.04 -15.12 41.94
C GLN A 246 6.51 -14.36 40.73
N ILE A 247 5.56 -13.44 40.96
CA ILE A 247 5.05 -12.52 39.94
C ILE A 247 6.00 -11.32 39.87
N GLY A 248 6.76 -11.23 38.78
CA GLY A 248 7.54 -10.05 38.42
C GLY A 248 6.74 -9.09 37.55
N PHE A 249 7.32 -7.94 37.21
CA PHE A 249 6.83 -7.07 36.15
C PHE A 249 7.88 -7.01 35.04
N LYS A 250 7.41 -6.98 33.79
CA LYS A 250 8.23 -6.78 32.60
C LYS A 250 7.68 -5.61 31.80
N LEU A 251 8.55 -4.71 31.35
CA LEU A 251 8.19 -3.71 30.36
C LEU A 251 7.80 -4.36 29.04
N GLN A 252 6.63 -4.02 28.51
CA GLN A 252 6.12 -4.51 27.23
C GLN A 252 5.74 -3.34 26.33
N ASP A 253 5.95 -3.51 25.03
CA ASP A 253 5.48 -2.56 24.02
C ASP A 253 3.95 -2.61 23.95
N GLY A 254 3.34 -1.44 23.78
CA GLY A 254 1.94 -1.33 23.40
C GLY A 254 1.76 -1.49 21.89
N ILE A 255 0.50 -1.67 21.48
CA ILE A 255 0.14 -2.03 20.09
C ILE A 255 0.70 -1.06 19.04
N PHE A 256 0.74 0.24 19.34
CA PHE A 256 1.19 1.25 18.39
C PHE A 256 2.72 1.33 18.32
N ARG A 257 3.41 1.10 19.45
CA ARG A 257 4.87 1.02 19.46
C ARG A 257 5.37 -0.19 18.69
N GLU A 258 4.76 -1.36 18.88
CA GLU A 258 5.07 -2.55 18.09
C GLU A 258 4.87 -2.30 16.59
N PHE A 259 3.76 -1.68 16.22
CA PHE A 259 3.46 -1.33 14.84
C PHE A 259 4.51 -0.39 14.22
N CYS A 260 4.91 0.65 14.95
CA CYS A 260 5.95 1.58 14.51
C CYS A 260 7.32 0.90 14.38
N LYS A 261 7.66 -0.04 15.27
CA LYS A 261 8.89 -0.85 15.14
C LYS A 261 8.87 -1.69 13.84
N LYS A 262 7.73 -2.29 13.50
CA LYS A 262 7.53 -3.00 12.22
C LYS A 262 7.72 -2.06 11.02
N ALA A 263 7.12 -0.88 11.07
CA ALA A 263 7.22 0.12 10.00
C ALA A 263 8.66 0.62 9.79
N LYS A 264 9.41 0.86 10.89
CA LYS A 264 10.83 1.24 10.86
C LYS A 264 11.68 0.11 10.25
N LYS A 265 11.49 -1.14 10.68
CA LYS A 265 12.21 -2.29 10.13
C LYS A 265 12.00 -2.45 8.61
N ALA A 266 10.84 -2.05 8.08
CA ALA A 266 10.56 -2.08 6.65
C ALA A 266 11.28 -0.98 5.84
N THR A 267 11.86 0.04 6.49
CA THR A 267 12.71 1.07 5.88
C THR A 267 14.19 0.70 5.88
N GLU A 268 14.56 -0.33 6.63
CA GLU A 268 15.94 -0.79 6.78
C GLU A 268 16.23 -1.89 5.76
N SER A 269 17.34 -1.78 5.03
CA SER A 269 17.82 -2.85 4.17
C SER A 269 19.31 -3.14 4.40
N GLY A 270 19.65 -4.42 4.23
CA GLY A 270 20.93 -4.92 4.71
C GLY A 270 21.03 -4.81 6.23
N GLY A 271 22.15 -5.27 6.76
CA GLY A 271 22.36 -5.36 8.19
C GLY A 271 22.51 -6.82 8.63
N GLN A 272 23.32 -7.01 9.65
CA GLN A 272 23.67 -8.32 10.15
C GLN A 272 23.82 -8.21 11.65
N ASP A 273 22.91 -8.87 12.36
CA ASP A 273 22.85 -8.88 13.82
C ASP A 273 22.25 -10.21 14.27
N ASN A 274 23.01 -10.97 15.06
CA ASN A 274 22.53 -12.17 15.74
C ASN A 274 22.91 -12.14 17.23
N PHE A 275 22.97 -10.95 17.82
CA PHE A 275 23.42 -10.76 19.19
C PHE A 275 22.56 -11.50 20.21
N ASP A 276 21.23 -11.39 20.13
CA ASP A 276 20.33 -12.06 21.08
C ASP A 276 20.52 -13.57 21.05
N GLU A 277 20.57 -14.19 19.88
CA GLU A 277 20.77 -15.64 19.73
C GLU A 277 22.11 -16.12 20.30
N ALA A 278 23.18 -15.35 20.08
CA ALA A 278 24.50 -15.67 20.60
C ALA A 278 24.58 -15.41 22.12
N TRP A 279 23.95 -14.34 22.59
CA TRP A 279 23.89 -13.97 24.00
C TRP A 279 23.11 -15.01 24.81
N ASP A 280 21.95 -15.43 24.34
CA ASP A 280 21.08 -16.35 25.07
C ASP A 280 21.77 -17.71 25.25
N LYS A 281 22.42 -18.24 24.20
CA LYS A 281 23.25 -19.46 24.30
C LYS A 281 24.41 -19.33 25.27
N PHE A 282 25.07 -18.17 25.28
CA PHE A 282 26.15 -17.88 26.22
C PHE A 282 25.65 -17.79 27.65
N PHE A 283 24.54 -17.10 27.84
CA PHE A 283 23.95 -16.86 29.15
C PHE A 283 23.45 -18.17 29.77
N GLU A 284 22.79 -19.02 28.98
CA GLU A 284 22.40 -20.38 29.37
C GLU A 284 23.63 -21.19 29.81
N ALA A 285 24.71 -21.19 29.01
CA ALA A 285 25.93 -21.91 29.35
C ALA A 285 26.65 -21.38 30.61
N VAL A 286 26.50 -20.10 30.94
CA VAL A 286 27.01 -19.51 32.19
C VAL A 286 26.11 -19.90 33.37
N ASN A 287 24.80 -19.96 33.14
CA ASN A 287 23.81 -20.32 34.16
C ASN A 287 23.82 -21.81 34.51
N ASP A 288 24.21 -22.67 33.56
CA ASP A 288 24.34 -24.12 33.73
C ASP A 288 25.60 -24.56 34.50
N VAL A 289 26.49 -23.63 34.85
CA VAL A 289 27.65 -23.95 35.69
C VAL A 289 27.19 -24.22 37.13
N ASP A 290 27.84 -25.18 37.79
CA ASP A 290 27.58 -25.49 39.20
C ASP A 290 27.50 -24.22 40.08
N PRO A 291 26.62 -24.16 41.10
CA PRO A 291 26.47 -22.98 41.96
C PRO A 291 27.76 -22.51 42.63
N ASP A 292 28.67 -23.44 42.91
CA ASP A 292 29.99 -23.19 43.49
C ASP A 292 31.10 -23.00 42.43
N GLY A 293 30.76 -23.05 41.14
CA GLY A 293 31.64 -22.93 39.99
C GLY A 293 31.66 -21.53 39.35
N SER A 294 32.33 -21.40 38.21
CA SER A 294 32.30 -20.20 37.36
C SER A 294 32.52 -20.56 35.90
N TYR A 295 31.95 -19.77 35.01
CA TYR A 295 32.19 -19.86 33.58
C TYR A 295 33.44 -19.05 33.20
N ASP A 296 34.50 -19.72 32.77
CA ASP A 296 35.78 -19.08 32.56
C ASP A 296 35.93 -18.50 31.14
N ILE A 297 36.28 -17.21 31.06
CA ILE A 297 36.74 -16.55 29.83
C ILE A 297 38.08 -15.84 30.07
N LYS A 298 38.63 -15.21 29.02
CA LYS A 298 39.86 -14.41 29.13
C LYS A 298 39.58 -12.96 28.79
N THR A 299 40.19 -12.02 29.52
CA THR A 299 40.26 -10.62 29.15
C THR A 299 40.98 -10.44 27.80
N LEU A 300 40.87 -9.25 27.21
CA LEU A 300 41.66 -8.90 26.01
C LEU A 300 43.19 -8.98 26.23
N THR A 301 43.65 -8.90 27.48
CA THR A 301 45.07 -9.03 27.85
C THR A 301 45.46 -10.46 28.25
N GLY A 302 44.53 -11.41 28.17
CA GLY A 302 44.76 -12.84 28.45
C GLY A 302 44.64 -13.24 29.92
N LYS A 303 44.23 -12.34 30.81
CA LYS A 303 43.95 -12.69 32.23
C LYS A 303 42.63 -13.47 32.34
N PRO A 304 42.50 -14.40 33.28
CA PRO A 304 41.23 -15.11 33.49
C PRO A 304 40.13 -14.15 34.00
N MET A 305 38.91 -14.42 33.58
CA MET A 305 37.67 -13.85 34.12
C MET A 305 36.75 -15.02 34.47
N HIS A 306 36.20 -15.01 35.67
CA HIS A 306 35.37 -16.07 36.21
C HIS A 306 33.94 -15.56 36.32
N LEU A 307 33.09 -15.92 35.36
CA LEU A 307 31.76 -15.34 35.23
C LEU A 307 30.68 -16.19 35.91
N ILE A 308 29.71 -15.53 36.51
CA ILE A 308 28.47 -16.13 37.00
C ILE A 308 27.27 -15.36 36.43
N ALA A 309 26.16 -16.06 36.22
CA ALA A 309 24.92 -15.46 35.76
C ALA A 309 24.33 -14.55 36.85
N TYR A 310 23.79 -13.41 36.45
CA TYR A 310 23.12 -12.49 37.35
C TYR A 310 21.83 -11.97 36.71
N MET A 311 20.72 -12.14 37.44
CA MET A 311 19.41 -11.58 37.09
C MET A 311 18.80 -10.89 38.32
N ARG A 312 18.47 -9.61 38.19
CA ARG A 312 17.71 -8.88 39.21
C ARG A 312 17.01 -7.67 38.61
N ASN A 313 15.70 -7.52 38.86
CA ASN A 313 14.89 -6.37 38.44
C ASN A 313 15.13 -5.97 36.97
N GLU A 314 14.85 -6.89 36.04
CA GLU A 314 15.03 -6.72 34.57
C GLU A 314 16.48 -6.62 34.07
N MET A 315 17.47 -6.35 34.93
CA MET A 315 18.87 -6.39 34.53
C MET A 315 19.38 -7.83 34.45
N SER A 316 19.55 -8.31 33.22
CA SER A 316 20.28 -9.54 32.92
C SER A 316 21.72 -9.24 32.51
N GLY A 317 22.65 -10.06 33.00
CA GLY A 317 24.07 -9.87 32.71
C GLY A 317 24.94 -10.90 33.41
N VAL A 318 26.23 -10.86 33.11
CA VAL A 318 27.22 -11.72 33.75
C VAL A 318 28.08 -10.88 34.69
N MET A 319 28.51 -11.43 35.81
CA MET A 319 29.39 -10.74 36.76
C MET A 319 30.61 -11.57 37.11
N GLU A 320 31.70 -10.90 37.48
CA GLU A 320 32.89 -11.57 38.00
C GLU A 320 32.59 -12.19 39.38
N LYS A 321 32.89 -13.47 39.53
CA LYS A 321 32.71 -14.21 40.77
C LYS A 321 33.51 -13.57 41.90
N GLY A 322 32.84 -13.24 42.99
CA GLY A 322 33.44 -12.57 44.14
C GLY A 322 33.60 -11.05 44.01
N SER A 323 33.08 -10.43 42.94
CA SER A 323 33.08 -8.97 42.78
C SER A 323 31.73 -8.42 42.32
N ALA A 324 31.01 -7.78 43.24
CA ALA A 324 29.73 -7.12 42.95
C ALA A 324 29.87 -5.85 42.08
N SER A 325 31.09 -5.31 41.90
CA SER A 325 31.34 -4.10 41.12
C SER A 325 31.68 -4.37 39.64
N LEU A 326 31.98 -5.62 39.29
CA LEU A 326 32.32 -6.05 37.93
C LEU A 326 31.13 -6.76 37.28
N PHE A 327 30.09 -5.98 37.00
CA PHE A 327 28.88 -6.44 36.32
C PHE A 327 28.87 -6.01 34.85
N TYR A 328 28.56 -6.96 33.96
CA TYR A 328 28.54 -6.81 32.51
C TYR A 328 27.12 -7.06 32.00
N ASN A 329 26.35 -5.97 31.92
CA ASN A 329 24.96 -5.96 31.47
C ASN A 329 24.85 -6.27 29.96
N LYS A 330 23.80 -7.02 29.57
CA LYS A 330 23.49 -7.41 28.17
C LYS A 330 23.51 -6.23 27.20
N ALA A 331 22.75 -5.18 27.49
CA ALA A 331 22.65 -3.96 26.70
C ALA A 331 24.01 -3.27 26.48
N GLN A 332 24.81 -3.18 27.54
CA GLN A 332 26.12 -2.55 27.47
C GLN A 332 27.09 -3.37 26.60
N CYS A 333 26.98 -4.70 26.66
CA CYS A 333 27.70 -5.60 25.74
C CYS A 333 27.19 -5.45 24.30
N TYR A 334 25.89 -5.24 24.08
CA TYR A 334 25.32 -4.98 22.76
C TYR A 334 25.81 -3.64 22.17
N ASN A 335 25.92 -2.59 22.97
CA ASN A 335 26.51 -1.32 22.52
C ASN A 335 27.96 -1.50 22.06
N ILE A 336 28.76 -2.24 22.82
CA ILE A 336 30.14 -2.59 22.44
C ILE A 336 30.17 -3.41 21.15
N TYR A 337 29.21 -4.32 20.96
CA TYR A 337 29.08 -5.11 19.74
C TYR A 337 28.80 -4.24 18.50
N LYS A 338 27.95 -3.22 18.62
CA LYS A 338 27.67 -2.24 17.55
C LYS A 338 28.83 -1.30 17.24
N GLY A 339 29.84 -1.22 18.12
CA GLY A 339 30.98 -0.32 18.02
C GLY A 339 30.87 0.95 18.87
N ASP A 340 29.83 1.07 19.69
CA ASP A 340 29.62 2.17 20.63
C ASP A 340 30.34 1.93 21.97
N SER A 341 30.37 2.93 22.85
CA SER A 341 30.85 2.74 24.23
C SER A 341 29.79 2.01 25.06
N GLY A 342 30.21 1.13 25.98
CA GLY A 342 29.28 0.35 26.80
C GLY A 342 28.50 1.20 27.80
N VAL A 343 29.10 2.31 28.24
CA VAL A 343 28.48 3.39 29.01
C VAL A 343 29.11 4.74 28.59
N PRO A 344 28.46 5.89 28.82
CA PRO A 344 28.97 7.20 28.37
C PRO A 344 30.39 7.57 28.85
N LYS A 345 30.84 7.00 29.97
CA LYS A 345 32.20 7.23 30.54
C LYS A 345 33.19 6.08 30.25
N GLY A 346 32.82 5.07 29.45
CA GLY A 346 33.69 3.95 29.06
C GLY A 346 34.13 2.98 30.18
N GLY A 347 33.49 3.04 31.35
CA GLY A 347 33.85 2.21 32.50
C GLY A 347 33.53 0.74 32.27
N LEU A 348 34.55 -0.14 32.31
CA LEU A 348 34.52 -1.60 32.07
C LEU A 348 34.44 -2.09 30.60
N ASP A 349 34.56 -1.19 29.62
CA ASP A 349 34.41 -1.56 28.20
C ASP A 349 35.41 -2.63 27.71
N ASN A 350 36.63 -2.67 28.24
CA ASN A 350 37.60 -3.71 27.90
C ASN A 350 37.14 -5.12 28.32
N TYR A 351 36.41 -5.23 29.42
CA TYR A 351 35.84 -6.50 29.87
C TYR A 351 34.60 -6.87 29.03
N ARG A 352 33.74 -5.90 28.72
CA ARG A 352 32.61 -6.12 27.80
C ARG A 352 33.08 -6.54 26.40
N LYS A 353 34.16 -5.94 25.89
CA LYS A 353 34.82 -6.36 24.64
C LYS A 353 35.36 -7.79 24.72
N ALA A 354 35.84 -8.22 25.90
CA ALA A 354 36.25 -9.62 26.10
C ALA A 354 35.04 -10.57 26.03
N VAL A 355 33.91 -10.20 26.64
CA VAL A 355 32.64 -10.95 26.51
C VAL A 355 32.19 -11.02 25.05
N VAL A 356 32.12 -9.89 24.34
CA VAL A 356 31.74 -9.85 22.92
C VAL A 356 32.70 -10.67 22.05
N LYS A 357 34.01 -10.60 22.31
CA LYS A 357 35.00 -11.45 21.63
C LYS A 357 34.71 -12.93 21.85
N HIS A 358 34.42 -13.33 23.08
CA HIS A 358 34.07 -14.71 23.43
C HIS A 358 32.78 -15.18 22.74
N LEU A 359 31.77 -14.30 22.62
CA LEU A 359 30.55 -14.56 21.85
C LEU A 359 30.86 -14.86 20.38
N LYS A 360 31.78 -14.11 19.76
CA LYS A 360 32.21 -14.35 18.37
C LYS A 360 32.95 -15.68 18.22
N GLU A 361 33.84 -15.99 19.16
CA GLU A 361 34.69 -17.18 19.08
C GLU A 361 33.93 -18.48 19.37
N LYS A 362 32.95 -18.48 20.29
CA LYS A 362 32.31 -19.71 20.79
C LYS A 362 30.82 -19.84 20.47
N TYR A 363 30.09 -18.73 20.30
CA TYR A 363 28.63 -18.73 20.16
C TYR A 363 28.15 -18.25 18.79
N GLY A 364 29.08 -18.07 17.84
CA GLY A 364 28.75 -17.74 16.45
C GLY A 364 28.22 -16.32 16.26
N LEU A 365 28.56 -15.39 17.16
CA LEU A 365 28.23 -13.98 16.97
C LEU A 365 28.94 -13.45 15.72
N VAL A 366 28.16 -12.98 14.75
CA VAL A 366 28.69 -12.44 13.49
C VAL A 366 29.06 -10.97 13.64
N ASN A 367 29.80 -10.39 12.69
CA ASN A 367 30.10 -8.95 12.75
C ASN A 367 28.83 -8.12 12.56
N TYR A 368 28.66 -7.13 13.43
CA TYR A 368 27.56 -6.17 13.29
C TYR A 368 27.72 -5.40 11.99
N VAL A 369 26.67 -5.41 11.17
CA VAL A 369 26.51 -4.50 10.05
C VAL A 369 25.27 -3.67 10.34
N LYS A 370 25.45 -2.36 10.51
CA LYS A 370 24.32 -1.45 10.70
C LYS A 370 23.42 -1.52 9.45
N PRO A 371 22.10 -1.75 9.60
CA PRO A 371 21.18 -1.60 8.49
C PRO A 371 21.29 -0.21 7.88
N THR A 372 21.23 -0.12 6.56
CA THR A 372 21.14 1.17 5.87
C THR A 372 19.68 1.55 5.71
N GLU A 373 19.34 2.78 6.09
CA GLU A 373 18.03 3.34 5.74
C GLU A 373 17.91 3.39 4.22
N THR A 374 16.82 2.84 3.73
CA THR A 374 16.48 2.84 2.31
C THR A 374 15.15 3.50 2.10
N THR A 375 15.00 4.14 0.94
CA THR A 375 13.73 4.65 0.47
C THR A 375 12.83 3.46 0.14
N THR A 376 12.01 3.05 1.11
CA THR A 376 10.95 2.06 0.93
C THR A 376 9.68 2.78 0.47
N ASP A 377 8.98 2.22 -0.50
CA ASP A 377 7.62 2.68 -0.85
C ASP A 377 6.54 1.96 -0.02
N LYS A 378 6.95 1.10 0.91
CA LYS A 378 6.04 0.39 1.81
C LYS A 378 5.41 1.37 2.81
N LYS A 379 4.09 1.47 2.76
CA LYS A 379 3.28 2.32 3.63
C LYS A 379 2.70 1.47 4.75
N PHE A 380 2.53 2.05 5.92
CA PHE A 380 1.95 1.40 7.09
C PHE A 380 0.78 2.24 7.57
N VAL A 381 -0.41 1.67 7.72
CA VAL A 381 -1.62 2.40 8.11
C VAL A 381 -2.12 1.90 9.44
N PHE A 382 -2.27 2.80 10.42
CA PHE A 382 -2.82 2.49 11.73
C PHE A 382 -4.20 3.12 11.89
N ILE A 383 -5.22 2.28 12.05
CA ILE A 383 -6.61 2.70 12.21
C ILE A 383 -6.95 2.76 13.69
N ILE A 384 -7.50 3.89 14.13
CA ILE A 384 -7.99 4.12 15.48
C ILE A 384 -9.50 4.36 15.39
N ASP A 385 -10.27 3.33 15.65
CA ASP A 385 -11.72 3.39 15.66
C ASP A 385 -12.22 4.05 16.95
N GLU A 386 -13.28 4.85 16.85
CA GLU A 386 -13.86 5.58 17.99
C GLU A 386 -12.80 6.43 18.74
N ILE A 387 -11.93 7.10 17.99
CA ILE A 387 -10.74 7.81 18.51
C ILE A 387 -11.08 8.84 19.60
N ASN A 388 -12.29 9.36 19.58
CA ASN A 388 -12.79 10.36 20.50
C ASN A 388 -13.18 9.77 21.88
N ARG A 389 -13.40 8.44 21.98
CA ARG A 389 -13.79 7.76 23.23
C ARG A 389 -12.64 7.56 24.23
N GLY A 390 -11.42 7.95 23.87
CA GLY A 390 -10.26 7.93 24.76
C GLY A 390 -9.59 9.30 24.87
N GLU A 391 -8.88 9.51 25.97
CA GLU A 391 -8.12 10.75 26.19
C GLU A 391 -6.83 10.74 25.34
N ILE A 392 -6.94 11.13 24.07
CA ILE A 392 -5.86 10.99 23.06
C ILE A 392 -4.53 11.56 23.55
N SER A 393 -4.54 12.74 24.19
CA SER A 393 -3.33 13.38 24.71
C SER A 393 -2.61 12.50 25.74
N LYS A 394 -3.37 11.83 26.60
CA LYS A 394 -2.84 10.90 27.61
C LYS A 394 -2.41 9.57 26.99
N ILE A 395 -3.18 9.04 26.04
CA ILE A 395 -2.89 7.78 25.36
C ILE A 395 -1.60 7.88 24.54
N PHE A 396 -1.40 8.96 23.77
CA PHE A 396 -0.18 9.16 22.99
C PHE A 396 1.01 9.60 23.85
N GLY A 397 0.78 10.22 25.01
CA GLY A 397 1.83 10.72 25.90
C GLY A 397 2.84 11.59 25.16
N GLU A 398 4.13 11.23 25.20
CA GLU A 398 5.19 11.98 24.55
C GLU A 398 5.14 11.90 23.01
N LEU A 399 4.56 10.82 22.46
CA LEU A 399 4.39 10.67 21.01
C LEU A 399 3.44 11.68 20.41
N PHE A 400 2.71 12.39 21.25
CA PHE A 400 1.97 13.58 20.84
C PHE A 400 2.85 14.58 20.07
N PHE A 401 4.15 14.67 20.36
CA PHE A 401 5.07 15.48 19.56
C PHE A 401 5.33 14.87 18.18
N SER A 402 5.69 13.57 18.15
CA SER A 402 6.03 12.86 16.92
C SER A 402 4.82 12.56 16.02
N ILE A 403 3.59 12.73 16.52
CA ILE A 403 2.36 12.55 15.74
C ILE A 403 2.24 13.59 14.61
N ASP A 404 2.83 14.75 14.83
CA ASP A 404 2.84 15.83 13.88
C ASP A 404 3.63 15.42 12.61
N PRO A 405 3.05 15.54 11.41
CA PRO A 405 3.73 15.19 10.16
C PRO A 405 5.09 15.87 10.01
N ASP A 406 5.23 17.11 10.51
CA ASP A 406 6.47 17.87 10.44
C ASP A 406 7.54 17.35 11.41
N TYR A 407 7.18 16.50 12.37
CA TYR A 407 8.06 15.88 13.38
C TYR A 407 8.01 14.35 13.32
N ARG A 408 7.71 13.74 12.18
CA ARG A 408 7.92 12.29 11.95
C ARG A 408 9.42 11.94 11.87
N GLY A 409 9.80 10.68 12.06
CA GLY A 409 11.21 10.26 11.97
C GLY A 409 12.09 10.75 13.13
N GLU A 410 13.42 10.67 12.97
CA GLU A 410 14.39 10.99 14.03
C GLU A 410 14.25 12.42 14.60
N LYS A 411 13.80 13.38 13.78
CA LYS A 411 13.53 14.78 14.22
C LYS A 411 12.45 14.88 15.31
N GLY A 412 11.56 13.89 15.38
CA GLY A 412 10.52 13.78 16.41
C GLY A 412 10.84 12.86 17.57
N ALA A 413 12.09 12.41 17.69
CA ALA A 413 12.43 11.39 18.67
C ALA A 413 12.25 11.88 20.12
N VAL A 414 11.46 11.14 20.88
CA VAL A 414 11.12 11.39 22.28
C VAL A 414 11.62 10.26 23.19
N SER A 415 11.88 10.60 24.44
CA SER A 415 12.04 9.61 25.50
C SER A 415 10.65 9.29 26.05
N THR A 416 10.29 8.01 26.07
CA THR A 416 9.00 7.53 26.57
C THR A 416 8.93 7.57 28.10
N GLN A 417 7.73 7.40 28.68
CA GLN A 417 7.51 7.44 30.12
C GLN A 417 8.38 6.42 30.89
N TYR A 418 8.64 5.25 30.29
CA TYR A 418 9.48 4.21 30.88
C TYR A 418 10.90 4.19 30.32
N ALA A 419 11.39 5.31 29.75
CA ALA A 419 12.70 5.37 29.13
C ALA A 419 13.86 4.90 30.01
N ASN A 420 13.78 5.17 31.32
CA ASN A 420 14.81 4.77 32.29
C ASN A 420 14.86 3.25 32.56
N LEU A 421 13.83 2.50 32.14
CA LEU A 421 13.78 1.04 32.22
C LEU A 421 14.28 0.38 30.94
N HIS A 422 14.50 1.15 29.87
CA HIS A 422 15.11 0.61 28.65
C HIS A 422 16.57 0.27 28.90
N GLU A 423 16.99 -0.80 28.26
CA GLU A 423 18.38 -1.24 28.22
C GLU A 423 19.31 -0.24 27.51
N THR A 424 18.74 0.57 26.60
CA THR A 424 19.45 1.58 25.81
C THR A 424 18.83 2.97 25.99
N ASP A 425 19.62 4.02 25.82
CA ASP A 425 19.15 5.41 25.76
C ASP A 425 18.48 5.74 24.40
N GLU A 426 18.01 4.73 23.65
CA GLU A 426 17.42 4.92 22.32
C GLU A 426 16.06 5.61 22.46
N LYS A 427 15.91 6.73 21.74
CA LYS A 427 14.65 7.47 21.67
C LYS A 427 13.69 6.82 20.68
N PHE A 428 12.41 6.99 20.93
CA PHE A 428 11.36 6.48 20.08
C PHE A 428 10.71 7.60 19.25
N TYR A 429 10.34 7.31 18.01
CA TYR A 429 9.62 8.22 17.11
C TYR A 429 8.66 7.43 16.24
N ILE A 430 7.69 8.12 15.67
CA ILE A 430 6.78 7.53 14.69
C ILE A 430 7.43 7.66 13.29
N PRO A 431 7.64 6.54 12.56
CA PRO A 431 8.28 6.57 11.25
C PRO A 431 7.51 7.37 10.18
N GLU A 432 8.24 7.90 9.20
CA GLU A 432 7.69 8.69 8.08
C GLU A 432 6.72 7.90 7.17
N ASN A 433 6.87 6.58 7.14
CA ASN A 433 6.00 5.67 6.38
C ASN A 433 4.75 5.20 7.15
N VAL A 434 4.52 5.71 8.36
CA VAL A 434 3.29 5.47 9.15
C VAL A 434 2.24 6.55 8.86
N TYR A 435 1.02 6.09 8.56
CA TYR A 435 -0.17 6.89 8.34
C TYR A 435 -1.22 6.52 9.40
N ILE A 436 -1.98 7.48 9.90
CA ILE A 436 -3.01 7.25 10.93
C ILE A 436 -4.38 7.63 10.39
N ILE A 437 -5.37 6.75 10.53
CA ILE A 437 -6.78 7.05 10.24
C ILE A 437 -7.59 6.89 11.53
N GLY A 438 -8.15 7.98 12.04
CA GLY A 438 -9.12 7.97 13.12
C GLY A 438 -10.54 7.94 12.58
N THR A 439 -11.46 7.25 13.26
CA THR A 439 -12.91 7.38 13.02
C THR A 439 -13.58 7.96 14.27
N MET A 440 -14.58 8.83 14.09
CA MET A 440 -15.35 9.36 15.22
C MET A 440 -16.81 9.63 14.84
N ASN A 441 -17.72 9.40 15.79
CA ASN A 441 -19.10 9.87 15.68
C ASN A 441 -19.20 11.29 16.24
N ASP A 442 -19.92 12.16 15.53
CA ASP A 442 -20.03 13.58 15.91
C ASP A 442 -20.89 13.84 17.16
N ILE A 443 -21.78 12.90 17.49
CA ILE A 443 -22.82 13.07 18.52
C ILE A 443 -22.53 12.37 19.84
N ASP A 444 -21.45 11.59 19.93
CA ASP A 444 -21.14 10.86 21.16
C ASP A 444 -20.87 11.85 22.30
N ARG A 445 -21.82 11.92 23.25
CA ARG A 445 -21.85 12.92 24.34
C ARG A 445 -20.87 12.62 25.48
N SER A 446 -20.29 11.42 25.53
CA SER A 446 -19.45 10.90 26.62
C SER A 446 -17.94 10.93 26.29
N VAL A 447 -17.51 11.94 25.55
CA VAL A 447 -16.29 11.89 24.73
C VAL A 447 -15.36 13.04 25.09
N ASP A 448 -14.05 12.76 25.14
CA ASP A 448 -13.06 13.81 25.34
C ASP A 448 -13.01 14.75 24.14
N THR A 449 -13.07 16.06 24.42
CA THR A 449 -13.00 17.08 23.38
C THR A 449 -11.60 17.12 22.80
N PHE A 450 -11.48 16.93 21.49
CA PHE A 450 -10.25 17.18 20.74
C PHE A 450 -9.71 18.59 21.01
N ASP A 451 -8.59 18.67 21.71
CA ASP A 451 -7.91 19.93 21.96
C ASP A 451 -7.37 20.55 20.64
N PHE A 452 -7.20 21.87 20.63
CA PHE A 452 -6.69 22.65 19.51
C PHE A 452 -5.33 22.15 19.00
N ALA A 453 -4.50 21.58 19.87
CA ALA A 453 -3.25 20.96 19.47
C ALA A 453 -3.47 19.75 18.54
N MET A 454 -4.45 18.88 18.84
CA MET A 454 -4.78 17.75 17.98
C MET A 454 -5.44 18.17 16.68
N ARG A 455 -6.31 19.18 16.73
CA ARG A 455 -6.98 19.70 15.53
C ARG A 455 -6.01 20.18 14.44
N ARG A 456 -4.78 20.57 14.81
CA ARG A 456 -3.74 21.01 13.86
C ARG A 456 -2.95 19.87 13.24
N ARG A 457 -2.94 18.68 13.86
CA ARG A 457 -2.11 17.54 13.42
C ARG A 457 -2.87 16.47 12.67
N PHE A 458 -4.20 16.57 12.66
CA PHE A 458 -5.09 15.73 11.89
C PHE A 458 -5.85 16.57 10.87
N ARG A 459 -6.06 15.99 9.68
CA ARG A 459 -7.03 16.51 8.73
C ARG A 459 -8.40 15.90 9.03
N PHE A 460 -9.42 16.73 9.20
CA PHE A 460 -10.78 16.28 9.50
C PHE A 460 -11.60 16.27 8.21
N VAL A 461 -12.22 15.12 7.92
CA VAL A 461 -13.07 14.93 6.76
C VAL A 461 -14.41 14.40 7.23
N GLU A 462 -15.47 15.12 6.89
CA GLU A 462 -16.84 14.72 7.18
C GLU A 462 -17.33 13.71 6.14
N ILE A 463 -17.90 12.60 6.60
CA ILE A 463 -18.55 11.58 5.81
C ILE A 463 -20.05 11.68 6.06
N LYS A 464 -20.78 12.24 5.09
CA LYS A 464 -22.23 12.42 5.17
C LYS A 464 -22.96 11.16 4.75
N ALA A 465 -24.14 10.95 5.32
CA ALA A 465 -25.00 9.81 4.96
C ALA A 465 -25.30 9.77 3.45
N ALA A 466 -25.64 10.93 2.87
CA ALA A 466 -25.91 11.07 1.43
C ALA A 466 -24.73 10.65 0.54
N ASP A 467 -23.48 10.88 0.97
CA ASP A 467 -22.28 10.55 0.17
C ASP A 467 -22.00 9.05 0.11
N THR A 468 -22.67 8.28 0.96
CA THR A 468 -22.43 6.85 1.22
C THR A 468 -23.60 5.95 0.80
N MET A 469 -24.60 6.50 0.12
CA MET A 469 -25.77 5.75 -0.37
C MET A 469 -25.39 4.62 -1.35
N GLY A 470 -24.30 4.79 -2.10
CA GLY A 470 -23.77 3.77 -3.03
C GLY A 470 -23.32 2.47 -2.35
N MET A 471 -23.21 2.43 -1.01
CA MET A 471 -22.88 1.22 -0.24
C MET A 471 -23.85 0.07 -0.49
N TRP A 472 -25.08 0.36 -0.92
CA TRP A 472 -26.08 -0.65 -1.26
C TRP A 472 -25.96 -1.16 -2.71
N GLU A 473 -25.46 -0.35 -3.63
CA GLU A 473 -25.48 -0.59 -5.08
C GLU A 473 -24.47 -1.67 -5.52
N ASN A 474 -23.43 -1.91 -4.74
CA ASN A 474 -22.41 -2.93 -5.03
C ASN A 474 -22.69 -4.29 -4.35
N ASN A 475 -23.88 -4.47 -3.78
CA ASN A 475 -24.26 -5.71 -3.14
C ASN A 475 -25.15 -6.54 -4.09
N ASP A 476 -24.54 -7.46 -4.84
CA ASP A 476 -25.22 -8.36 -5.79
C ASP A 476 -26.34 -9.22 -5.14
N GLU A 477 -26.43 -9.23 -3.81
CA GLU A 477 -27.43 -9.95 -3.02
C GLU A 477 -28.60 -9.07 -2.54
N PHE A 478 -28.68 -7.81 -2.99
CA PHE A 478 -29.69 -6.85 -2.56
C PHE A 478 -30.58 -6.41 -3.73
N ASP A 479 -31.90 -6.58 -3.60
CA ASP A 479 -32.86 -6.27 -4.66
C ASP A 479 -32.90 -4.77 -4.98
N ASN A 480 -32.71 -4.40 -6.25
CA ASN A 480 -32.64 -3.01 -6.71
C ASN A 480 -33.88 -2.19 -6.34
N ASP A 481 -35.07 -2.79 -6.39
CA ASP A 481 -36.32 -2.09 -6.05
C ASP A 481 -36.36 -1.75 -4.54
N LYS A 482 -35.74 -2.60 -3.70
CA LYS A 482 -35.59 -2.37 -2.26
C LYS A 482 -34.50 -1.36 -1.92
N ILE A 483 -33.47 -1.23 -2.77
CA ILE A 483 -32.45 -0.18 -2.63
C ILE A 483 -33.08 1.21 -2.85
N GLU A 484 -33.94 1.35 -3.87
CA GLU A 484 -34.57 2.63 -4.16
C GLU A 484 -35.51 3.07 -3.02
N GLU A 485 -36.35 2.15 -2.54
CA GLU A 485 -37.23 2.41 -1.38
C GLU A 485 -36.41 2.80 -0.14
N ALA A 486 -35.31 2.10 0.15
CA ALA A 486 -34.41 2.43 1.24
C ALA A 486 -33.80 3.84 1.11
N ARG A 487 -33.41 4.24 -0.11
CA ARG A 487 -32.84 5.57 -0.39
C ARG A 487 -33.85 6.67 -0.12
N ILE A 488 -35.09 6.51 -0.57
CA ILE A 488 -36.15 7.49 -0.36
C ILE A 488 -36.46 7.62 1.14
N ARG A 489 -36.73 6.51 1.83
CA ARG A 489 -37.04 6.50 3.27
C ARG A 489 -35.92 7.11 4.11
N LEU A 490 -34.66 6.80 3.82
CA LEU A 490 -33.52 7.36 4.55
C LEU A 490 -33.35 8.86 4.27
N THR A 491 -33.56 9.30 3.04
CA THR A 491 -33.49 10.72 2.66
C THR A 491 -34.57 11.53 3.36
N ASN A 492 -35.82 11.05 3.33
CA ASN A 492 -36.94 11.68 4.02
C ASN A 492 -36.71 11.72 5.55
N LEU A 493 -36.25 10.61 6.16
CA LEU A 493 -35.92 10.56 7.58
C LEU A 493 -34.82 11.56 7.95
N ASN A 494 -33.71 11.61 7.21
CA ASN A 494 -32.61 12.54 7.50
C ASN A 494 -33.00 14.01 7.30
N LYS A 495 -33.91 14.31 6.36
CA LYS A 495 -34.50 15.64 6.20
C LYS A 495 -35.34 16.01 7.43
N ALA A 496 -36.18 15.09 7.91
CA ALA A 496 -36.98 15.29 9.12
C ALA A 496 -36.11 15.45 10.38
N ILE A 497 -35.03 14.69 10.51
CA ILE A 497 -34.04 14.85 11.60
C ILE A 497 -33.45 16.26 11.58
N SER A 498 -33.01 16.76 10.42
CA SER A 498 -32.48 18.14 10.32
C SER A 498 -33.48 19.22 10.70
N ASN A 499 -34.77 18.97 10.47
CA ASN A 499 -35.85 19.93 10.73
C ASN A 499 -36.41 19.82 12.16
N THR A 500 -35.97 18.85 12.95
CA THR A 500 -36.40 18.65 14.34
C THR A 500 -35.61 19.56 15.26
N GLU A 501 -36.29 20.27 16.16
CA GLU A 501 -35.64 21.18 17.11
C GLU A 501 -34.62 20.44 17.99
N GLY A 502 -33.41 20.99 18.09
CA GLY A 502 -32.31 20.40 18.86
C GLY A 502 -31.50 19.34 18.13
N LEU A 503 -31.93 18.90 16.94
CA LEU A 503 -31.19 18.00 16.06
C LEU A 503 -30.58 18.75 14.86
N ASN A 504 -29.65 18.10 14.16
CA ASN A 504 -28.99 18.62 12.95
C ASN A 504 -28.34 17.47 12.16
N SER A 505 -27.55 17.79 11.14
CA SER A 505 -26.91 16.78 10.27
C SER A 505 -25.97 15.80 10.98
N HIS A 506 -25.45 16.13 12.16
CA HIS A 506 -24.62 15.20 12.94
C HIS A 506 -25.44 14.02 13.51
N TYR A 507 -26.76 14.18 13.64
CA TYR A 507 -27.71 13.16 14.08
C TYR A 507 -28.29 12.34 12.94
N HIS A 508 -27.84 12.54 11.70
CA HIS A 508 -28.31 11.73 10.57
C HIS A 508 -28.09 10.23 10.81
N ILE A 509 -28.96 9.42 10.21
CA ILE A 509 -28.79 7.99 10.13
C ILE A 509 -28.03 7.68 8.84
N GLY A 510 -26.98 6.87 8.96
CA GLY A 510 -26.21 6.44 7.81
C GLY A 510 -26.79 5.19 7.11
N PRO A 511 -26.43 4.96 5.83
CA PRO A 511 -26.96 3.87 5.01
C PRO A 511 -26.71 2.46 5.56
N SER A 512 -25.66 2.25 6.35
CA SER A 512 -25.31 0.89 6.83
C SER A 512 -26.38 0.24 7.73
N TYR A 513 -27.28 1.03 8.35
CA TYR A 513 -28.41 0.46 9.10
C TYR A 513 -29.34 -0.38 8.20
N PHE A 514 -29.51 0.02 6.94
CA PHE A 514 -30.41 -0.63 5.99
C PHE A 514 -29.79 -1.88 5.37
N LEU A 515 -28.48 -2.11 5.50
CA LEU A 515 -27.86 -3.39 5.09
C LEU A 515 -28.48 -4.58 5.84
N LYS A 516 -29.04 -4.35 7.03
CA LYS A 516 -29.73 -5.35 7.83
C LYS A 516 -31.06 -5.82 7.24
N LEU A 517 -31.66 -5.06 6.30
CA LEU A 517 -32.97 -5.43 5.72
C LEU A 517 -32.96 -6.84 5.13
N LYS A 518 -31.83 -7.28 4.56
CA LYS A 518 -31.68 -8.64 4.05
C LYS A 518 -31.94 -9.70 5.12
N ASP A 519 -31.44 -9.48 6.34
CA ASP A 519 -31.60 -10.39 7.48
C ASP A 519 -32.99 -10.27 8.13
N LEU A 520 -33.76 -9.25 7.74
CA LEU A 520 -35.09 -8.92 8.24
C LEU A 520 -36.18 -9.20 7.19
N ASP A 521 -35.90 -10.04 6.19
CA ASP A 521 -36.82 -10.34 5.08
C ASP A 521 -37.37 -9.08 4.37
N TYR A 522 -36.55 -8.02 4.32
CA TYR A 522 -36.87 -6.69 3.79
C TYR A 522 -38.06 -5.99 4.48
N ASP A 523 -38.26 -6.26 5.77
CA ASP A 523 -39.26 -5.61 6.62
C ASP A 523 -38.73 -4.28 7.20
N TYR A 524 -39.25 -3.17 6.67
CA TYR A 524 -38.92 -1.82 7.11
C TYR A 524 -39.52 -1.46 8.48
N ASP A 525 -40.62 -2.11 8.89
CA ASP A 525 -41.21 -1.88 10.21
C ASP A 525 -40.36 -2.53 11.29
N ILE A 526 -39.83 -3.73 11.04
CA ILE A 526 -38.84 -4.37 11.94
C ILE A 526 -37.54 -3.56 11.97
N LEU A 527 -37.04 -3.09 10.83
CA LEU A 527 -35.86 -2.22 10.81
C LEU A 527 -36.08 -0.96 11.67
N TRP A 528 -37.26 -0.35 11.56
CA TRP A 528 -37.63 0.78 12.37
C TRP A 528 -37.68 0.43 13.87
N SER A 529 -38.50 -0.55 14.28
CA SER A 529 -38.74 -0.85 15.69
C SER A 529 -37.49 -1.32 16.43
N ASP A 530 -36.66 -2.12 15.77
CA ASP A 530 -35.57 -2.82 16.45
C ASP A 530 -34.26 -2.04 16.42
N TYR A 531 -34.06 -1.16 15.42
CA TYR A 531 -32.76 -0.50 15.20
C TYR A 531 -32.82 1.02 15.14
N LEU A 532 -33.85 1.61 14.52
CA LEU A 532 -33.91 3.07 14.35
C LEU A 532 -34.64 3.76 15.50
N GLU A 533 -35.81 3.27 15.88
CA GLU A 533 -36.64 3.84 16.94
C GLU A 533 -35.90 3.96 18.28
N PRO A 534 -35.16 2.95 18.77
CA PRO A 534 -34.45 3.06 20.04
C PRO A 534 -33.37 4.16 20.01
N LEU A 535 -32.66 4.29 18.89
CA LEU A 535 -31.63 5.31 18.70
C LEU A 535 -32.23 6.72 18.62
N LEU A 536 -33.32 6.89 17.89
CA LEU A 536 -34.01 8.17 17.75
C LEU A 536 -34.64 8.62 19.07
N LYS A 537 -35.16 7.70 19.89
CA LYS A 537 -35.57 7.99 21.27
C LYS A 537 -34.43 8.55 22.10
N ASP A 538 -33.23 7.97 21.99
CA ASP A 538 -32.04 8.50 22.68
C ASP A 538 -31.64 9.90 22.18
N TYR A 539 -31.82 10.21 20.89
CA TYR A 539 -31.57 11.55 20.35
C TYR A 539 -32.54 12.58 20.90
N LEU A 540 -33.83 12.23 20.96
CA LEU A 540 -34.91 13.09 21.43
C LEU A 540 -35.03 13.14 22.95
N ARG A 541 -34.27 12.32 23.68
CA ARG A 541 -34.36 12.21 25.13
C ARG A 541 -34.16 13.57 25.81
N GLY A 542 -35.20 14.00 26.52
CA GLY A 542 -35.21 15.30 27.22
C GLY A 542 -35.69 16.48 26.38
N SER A 543 -36.18 16.24 25.16
CA SER A 543 -36.98 17.22 24.42
C SER A 543 -38.39 17.33 25.01
N TYR A 544 -39.05 18.49 24.83
CA TYR A 544 -40.39 18.73 25.37
C TYR A 544 -41.49 17.91 24.67
N ASP A 545 -41.32 17.65 23.38
CA ASP A 545 -42.29 16.98 22.51
C ASP A 545 -41.71 15.66 21.95
N GLU A 546 -41.13 14.81 22.81
CA GLU A 546 -40.41 13.58 22.42
C GLU A 546 -41.29 12.64 21.59
N THR A 547 -42.54 12.40 22.01
CA THR A 547 -43.48 11.51 21.29
C THR A 547 -43.89 12.09 19.95
N ASP A 548 -44.36 13.35 19.91
CA ASP A 548 -44.78 14.01 18.66
C ASP A 548 -43.63 14.14 17.66
N SER A 549 -42.40 14.34 18.15
CA SER A 549 -41.21 14.40 17.30
C SER A 549 -40.87 13.03 16.72
N LEU A 550 -40.94 11.97 17.53
CA LEU A 550 -40.70 10.60 17.07
C LEU A 550 -41.76 10.17 16.03
N ASP A 551 -43.02 10.51 16.24
CA ASP A 551 -44.11 10.23 15.30
C ASP A 551 -43.87 10.93 13.95
N LYS A 552 -43.45 12.20 13.95
CA LYS A 552 -43.06 12.92 12.71
C LYS A 552 -41.89 12.26 11.99
N LEU A 553 -40.91 11.74 12.73
CA LEU A 553 -39.79 11.00 12.14
C LEU A 553 -40.25 9.67 11.53
N LYS A 554 -41.18 8.96 12.18
CA LYS A 554 -41.78 7.72 11.65
C LYS A 554 -42.62 8.00 10.40
N ASP A 555 -43.42 9.08 10.40
CA ASP A 555 -44.19 9.50 9.23
C ASP A 555 -43.29 9.81 8.04
N ALA A 556 -42.18 10.52 8.27
CA ALA A 556 -41.18 10.79 7.23
C ALA A 556 -40.51 9.51 6.72
N TYR A 557 -40.15 8.58 7.61
CA TYR A 557 -39.59 7.28 7.25
C TYR A 557 -40.57 6.37 6.49
N ASN A 558 -41.87 6.50 6.76
CA ASN A 558 -42.91 5.73 6.09
C ASN A 558 -43.26 6.27 4.70
N ASN A 559 -42.80 7.48 4.35
CA ASN A 559 -43.05 8.07 3.05
C ASN A 559 -42.15 7.47 1.97
N GLU A 560 -42.77 6.82 0.99
CA GLU A 560 -42.13 6.14 -0.15
C GLU A 560 -41.96 7.05 -1.38
N GLU A 561 -42.43 8.30 -1.32
CA GLU A 561 -42.18 9.31 -2.35
C GLU A 561 -41.13 10.32 -1.85
N GLU A 562 -40.22 10.76 -2.72
CA GLU A 562 -39.32 11.86 -2.37
C GLU A 562 -40.15 13.10 -2.10
N THR A 563 -40.01 13.66 -0.89
CA THR A 563 -40.66 14.93 -0.57
C THR A 563 -39.93 16.07 -1.29
N ASP A 564 -40.33 16.34 -2.53
CA ASP A 564 -40.13 17.65 -3.14
C ASP A 564 -40.97 18.65 -2.36
N GLU A 565 -40.32 19.66 -1.79
CA GLU A 565 -40.92 21.00 -1.75
C GLU A 565 -39.87 22.04 -1.37
N THR A 566 -39.57 22.88 -2.34
CA THR A 566 -39.59 24.33 -2.16
C THR A 566 -40.74 24.71 -1.23
N HIS A 567 -40.44 25.15 -0.01
CA HIS A 567 -41.00 26.37 0.57
C HIS A 567 -40.17 26.88 1.74
#